data_AF-A0A558CY29-F1
#
_entry.id   AF-A0A558CY29-F1
#
_cell.length_a   1.000
_cell.length_b   1.000
_cell.length_c   1.000
_cell.angle_alpha   90.00
_cell.angle_beta   90.00
_cell.angle_gamma   90.00
#
_symmetry.space_group_name_H-M   'P 1'
#
loop_
_entity.id
_entity.type
_entity.pdbx_description
1 polymer ?
#
loop_
_entity_poly.entity_id
_entity_poly.type
_entity_poly.pdbx_seq_one_letter_code
_entity_poly.pdbx_strand_id
1 'polypeptide(L)' 'MNTSLHIPAEAESLNELISDCDDIPQELRRRREATPRPPAPRSWTVDEGTHAQVADLDEFA' A
#
# COMPACT_ATOMS: atom_id res chain seq x y z
N MET A 1 -20.80 -0.90 20.56
CA MET A 1 -19.47 -1.52 20.42
C MET A 1 -18.49 -0.39 20.19
N ASN A 2 -17.57 -0.17 21.13
CA ASN A 2 -16.62 0.93 21.11
C ASN A 2 -15.40 0.48 20.28
N THR A 3 -15.24 0.96 19.06
CA THR A 3 -14.07 0.65 18.22
C THR A 3 -12.93 1.58 18.63
N SER A 4 -12.20 1.21 19.69
CA SER A 4 -10.88 1.79 19.94
C SER A 4 -9.96 1.30 18.82
N LEU A 5 -9.66 2.18 17.86
CA LEU A 5 -8.59 1.94 16.91
C LEU A 5 -7.27 2.12 17.67
N HIS A 6 -6.53 1.03 17.86
CA HIS A 6 -5.13 1.12 18.26
C HIS A 6 -4.39 1.79 17.10
N ILE A 7 -3.79 2.96 17.34
CA ILE A 7 -2.85 3.58 16.42
C ILE A 7 -1.49 3.00 16.82
N PRO A 8 -0.95 2.01 16.09
CA PRO A 8 0.37 1.50 16.38
C PRO A 8 1.40 2.63 16.20
N ALA A 9 2.46 2.60 17.00
CA ALA A 9 3.65 3.38 16.70
C ALA A 9 4.17 2.98 15.30
N GLU A 10 4.85 3.89 14.61
CA GLU A 10 5.47 3.58 13.32
C GLU A 10 6.32 2.31 13.46
N ALA A 11 6.13 1.32 12.58
CA ALA A 11 6.89 0.08 12.64
C ALA A 11 8.35 0.35 12.24
N GLU A 12 9.29 -0.08 13.08
CA GLU A 12 10.72 0.15 12.86
C GLU A 12 11.34 -0.97 12.00
N SER A 13 10.58 -2.02 11.71
CA SER A 13 10.98 -3.10 10.82
C SER A 13 9.81 -3.78 10.10
N LEU A 14 10.10 -4.40 8.95
CA LEU A 14 9.13 -5.24 8.24
C LEU A 14 8.63 -6.42 9.09
N ASN A 15 9.47 -6.94 10.00
CA ASN A 15 9.09 -8.05 10.85
C ASN A 15 8.03 -7.65 11.88
N GLU A 16 8.15 -6.46 12.47
CA GLU A 16 7.13 -5.88 13.35
C GLU A 16 5.82 -5.68 12.59
N LEU A 17 5.88 -5.11 11.39
CA LEU A 17 4.70 -4.92 10.54
C LEU A 17 4.00 -6.25 10.20
N ILE A 18 4.76 -7.31 9.96
CA ILE A 18 4.20 -8.65 9.72
C ILE A 18 3.57 -9.22 11.00
N SER A 19 4.22 -9.07 12.15
CA SER A 19 3.72 -9.54 13.44
C SER A 19 2.38 -8.90 13.80
N ASP A 20 2.22 -7.59 13.56
CA ASP A 20 0.95 -6.89 13.79
C ASP A 20 -0.20 -7.45 12.92
N CYS A 21 0.13 -8.02 11.75
CA CYS A 21 -0.86 -8.63 10.87
C CYS A 21 -1.30 -10.04 11.31
N ASP A 22 -0.53 -10.70 12.19
CA ASP A 22 -0.90 -12.03 12.71
C ASP A 22 -2.13 -11.96 13.63
N ASP A 23 -2.27 -10.84 14.36
CA ASP A 23 -3.37 -10.57 15.28
C ASP A 23 -4.70 -10.24 14.59
N ILE A 24 -4.69 -10.05 13.25
CA ILE A 24 -5.91 -9.78 12.49
C ILE A 24 -6.87 -10.99 12.60
N PRO A 25 -8.08 -10.82 13.15
CA PRO A 25 -9.03 -11.91 13.31
C PRO A 25 -9.37 -12.61 11.99
N GLN A 26 -9.50 -13.94 12.03
CA GLN A 26 -9.73 -14.76 10.82
C GLN A 26 -11.03 -14.41 10.11
N GLU A 27 -12.05 -14.00 10.85
CA GLU A 27 -13.33 -13.55 10.31
C GLU A 27 -13.24 -12.27 9.47
N LEU A 28 -12.23 -11.43 9.71
CA LEU A 28 -11.94 -10.23 8.91
C LEU A 28 -11.07 -10.54 7.69
N ARG A 29 -10.35 -11.66 7.69
CA ARG A 29 -9.58 -12.15 6.54
C ARG A 29 -10.57 -12.62 5.48
N ARG A 30 -11.12 -11.69 4.68
CA ARG A 30 -11.92 -12.03 3.51
C ARG A 30 -11.14 -13.02 2.68
N ARG A 31 -11.68 -14.24 2.50
CA ARG A 31 -11.15 -15.19 1.52
C ARG A 31 -11.26 -14.51 0.16
N ARG A 32 -10.14 -13.97 -0.31
CA ARG A 32 -10.04 -13.48 -1.68
C ARG A 32 -10.13 -14.72 -2.55
N GLU A 33 -11.21 -14.84 -3.33
CA GLU A 33 -11.21 -15.76 -4.47
C GLU A 33 -9.91 -15.50 -5.24
N ALA A 34 -9.23 -16.56 -5.67
CA ALA A 34 -7.97 -16.44 -6.37
C ALA A 34 -8.16 -15.51 -7.58
N THR A 35 -7.81 -14.23 -7.42
CA THR A 35 -7.91 -13.28 -8.51
C THR A 35 -6.94 -13.73 -9.59
N PRO A 36 -7.33 -13.67 -10.88
CA PRO A 36 -6.43 -14.00 -11.97
C PRO A 36 -5.10 -13.26 -11.80
N ARG A 37 -3.99 -13.93 -12.10
CA ARG A 37 -2.68 -13.31 -12.08
C ARG A 37 -2.73 -12.04 -12.95
N PRO A 38 -2.35 -10.86 -12.42
CA PRO A 38 -2.26 -9.65 -13.22
C PRO A 38 -1.34 -9.89 -14.43
N PRO A 39 -1.65 -9.29 -15.59
CA PRO A 39 -0.76 -9.37 -16.73
C PRO A 39 0.62 -8.82 -16.37
N ALA A 40 1.66 -9.30 -17.07
CA ALA A 40 3.00 -8.74 -16.92
C ALA A 40 2.94 -7.21 -17.13
N PRO A 41 3.64 -6.42 -16.30
CA PRO A 41 3.67 -4.98 -16.47
C PRO A 41 4.25 -4.66 -17.85
N ARG A 42 3.60 -3.76 -18.57
CA ARG A 42 4.19 -3.20 -19.79
C ARG A 42 5.33 -2.28 -19.37
N SER A 43 6.38 -2.20 -20.19
CA SER A 43 7.36 -1.13 -20.07
C SER A 43 6.63 0.19 -20.19
N TRP A 44 6.58 0.94 -19.09
CA TRP A 44 6.05 2.28 -19.08
C TRP A 44 7.21 3.26 -19.26
N THR A 45 6.97 4.33 -20.00
CA THR A 45 7.92 5.42 -20.20
C THR A 45 7.20 6.70 -19.84
N VAL A 46 7.84 7.52 -19.02
CA VAL A 46 7.38 8.88 -18.73
C VAL A 46 7.66 9.70 -19.97
N ASP A 47 6.59 10.18 -20.62
CA ASP A 47 6.72 11.13 -21.72
C ASP A 47 6.75 12.57 -21.18
N GLU A 48 7.04 13.50 -22.09
CA GLU A 48 7.12 14.91 -21.73
C GLU A 48 5.78 15.46 -21.22
N GLY A 49 4.65 14.91 -21.67
CA GLY A 49 3.33 15.31 -21.17
C GLY A 49 3.10 14.92 -19.70
N THR A 50 3.68 13.80 -19.28
CA THR A 50 3.68 13.35 -17.88
C THR A 50 4.65 14.18 -17.06
N HIS A 51 5.83 14.49 -17.60
CA HIS A 51 6.83 15.32 -16.93
C HIS A 51 6.34 16.77 -16.72
N ALA A 52 5.71 17.38 -17.73
CA ALA A 52 5.18 18.74 -17.67
C ALA A 52 4.11 18.94 -16.58
N GLN A 53 3.40 17.88 -16.15
CA GLN A 53 2.41 17.97 -15.07
C GLN A 53 3.04 18.22 -13.70
N VAL A 54 4.32 17.89 -13.53
CA VAL A 54 5.03 17.97 -12.25
C VAL A 54 6.26 18.88 -12.30
N ALA A 55 6.55 19.47 -13.46
CA ALA A 55 7.75 20.27 -13.68
C ALA A 55 7.84 21.52 -12.78
N ASP A 56 6.70 22.12 -12.43
CA ASP A 56 6.64 23.35 -11.63
C ASP A 56 6.17 23.09 -10.18
N LEU A 57 6.13 21.83 -9.74
CA LEU A 57 5.79 21.45 -8.36
C LEU A 57 7.05 21.56 -7.48
N ASP A 58 7.33 22.77 -6.99
CA ASP A 58 8.46 23.08 -6.08
C ASP A 58 8.33 22.44 -4.66
N GLU A 59 7.24 21.73 -4.37
CA GLU A 59 6.87 21.27 -3.02
C GLU A 59 7.73 20.11 -2.49
N PHE A 60 8.56 19.49 -3.32
CA PHE A 60 9.45 18.37 -2.93
C PHE A 60 10.92 18.58 -3.34
N ALA A 61 11.34 19.83 -3.54
CA ALA A 61 12.74 20.17 -3.77
C ALA A 61 13.61 20.10 -2.50
#